data_AF-A0A367JSL5-F1
#
_entry.id   AF-A0A367JSL5-F1
#
_cell.length_a   1.000
_cell.length_b   1.000
_cell.length_c   1.000
_cell.angle_alpha   90.00
_cell.angle_beta   90.00
_cell.angle_gamma   90.00
#
_symmetry.space_group_name_H-M   'P 1'
#
loop_
_entity.id
_entity.type
_entity.pdbx_description
1 polymer ?
#
loop_
_entity_poly.entity_id
_entity_poly.type
_entity_poly.pdbx_seq_one_letter_code
_entity_poly.pdbx_strand_id
1 'polypeptide(L)'
;FPSGYFYIKSRNSGKVVDVDGASRKNDAKILIWPPKHNDDRDNQLCHKDGFIVNKCSGKVLDVRGGPLVEDAWICQYDRKLVSEAQNQRWGYHEGYIYPLAEPHLVLDVLII
;
A
#
# COMPACT_ATOMS: atom_id res chain seq x y z
N PHE A 1 -9.24 3.04 -8.57
CA PHE A 1 -9.44 1.95 -7.59
C PHE A 1 -10.88 1.48 -7.63
N PRO A 2 -11.15 0.17 -7.51
CA PRO A 2 -12.51 -0.34 -7.44
C PRO A 2 -13.18 0.08 -6.12
N SER A 3 -14.53 0.05 -6.10
CA SER A 3 -15.30 0.20 -4.86
C SER A 3 -15.17 -1.05 -3.99
N GLY A 4 -15.31 -0.88 -2.67
CA GLY A 4 -15.20 -1.97 -1.71
C GLY A 4 -13.76 -2.44 -1.47
N TYR A 5 -13.63 -3.66 -0.95
CA TYR A 5 -12.33 -4.28 -0.67
C TYR A 5 -11.74 -4.94 -1.92
N PHE A 6 -10.45 -4.71 -2.15
CA PHE A 6 -9.70 -5.23 -3.28
C PHE A 6 -8.28 -5.63 -2.89
N TYR A 7 -7.67 -6.47 -3.72
CA TYR A 7 -6.23 -6.72 -3.67
C TYR A 7 -5.49 -5.73 -4.57
N ILE A 8 -4.30 -5.30 -4.16
CA ILE A 8 -3.32 -4.68 -5.05
C ILE A 8 -2.41 -5.82 -5.54
N LYS A 9 -2.54 -6.17 -6.81
CA LYS A 9 -1.90 -7.36 -7.40
C LYS A 9 -0.77 -6.96 -8.33
N SER A 10 0.41 -7.54 -8.12
CA SER A 10 1.52 -7.44 -9.06
C SER A 10 1.14 -8.15 -10.37
N ARG A 11 1.19 -7.42 -11.49
CA ARG A 11 0.95 -7.99 -12.82
C ARG A 11 2.02 -9.02 -13.21
N ASN A 12 3.25 -8.85 -12.73
CA ASN A 12 4.37 -9.72 -13.04
C ASN A 12 4.27 -11.08 -12.33
N SER A 13 3.98 -11.09 -11.03
CA SER A 13 4.03 -12.32 -10.22
C SER A 13 2.66 -12.90 -9.86
N GLY A 14 1.59 -12.13 -10.00
CA GLY A 14 0.25 -12.47 -9.51
C GLY A 14 0.11 -12.45 -7.97
N LYS A 15 1.19 -12.17 -7.23
CA LYS A 15 1.18 -11.95 -5.78
C LYS A 15 0.58 -10.58 -5.45
N VAL A 16 0.20 -10.38 -4.19
CA VAL A 16 -0.52 -9.19 -3.71
C VAL A 16 0.24 -8.48 -2.58
N VAL A 17 -0.04 -7.19 -2.41
CA VAL A 17 0.37 -6.42 -1.23
C VAL A 17 -0.10 -7.13 0.05
N ASP A 18 0.82 -7.33 0.99
CA ASP A 18 0.60 -8.03 2.25
C ASP A 18 1.30 -7.26 3.39
N VAL A 19 0.58 -6.98 4.47
CA VAL A 19 1.19 -6.45 5.70
C VAL A 19 1.83 -7.61 6.46
N ASP A 20 3.15 -7.54 6.63
CA ASP A 20 3.95 -8.60 7.24
C ASP A 20 3.40 -9.03 8.61
N GLY A 21 3.18 -10.34 8.75
CA GLY A 21 2.63 -10.96 9.96
C GLY A 21 1.27 -10.43 10.40
N ALA A 22 0.48 -9.82 9.50
CA ALA A 22 -0.76 -9.12 9.83
C ALA A 22 -0.59 -8.08 10.96
N SER A 23 0.61 -7.50 11.07
CA SER A 23 0.95 -6.55 12.12
C SER A 23 0.01 -5.35 12.10
N ARG A 24 -0.36 -4.85 13.28
CA ARG A 24 -1.12 -3.61 13.46
C ARG A 24 -0.25 -2.44 13.91
N LYS A 25 1.07 -2.61 13.95
CA LYS A 25 2.02 -1.57 14.35
C LYS A 25 2.28 -0.62 13.19
N ASN A 26 2.58 0.62 13.53
CA ASN A 26 3.23 1.54 12.60
C ASN A 26 4.56 0.95 12.14
N ASP A 27 4.96 1.33 10.93
CA ASP A 27 6.21 0.92 10.32
C ASP A 27 6.32 -0.58 10.02
N ALA A 28 5.19 -1.31 10.10
CA ALA A 28 5.14 -2.69 9.65
C ALA A 28 5.38 -2.75 8.14
N LYS A 29 6.24 -3.68 7.72
CA LYS A 29 6.69 -3.82 6.33
C LYS A 29 5.52 -4.23 5.44
N ILE A 30 5.54 -3.69 4.22
CA ILE A 30 4.73 -4.20 3.13
C ILE A 30 5.56 -5.21 2.33
N LEU A 31 4.97 -6.37 2.09
CA LEU A 31 5.51 -7.46 1.29
C LEU A 31 4.64 -7.72 0.07
N ILE A 32 5.14 -8.57 -0.82
CA ILE A 32 4.39 -9.15 -1.93
C ILE A 32 4.27 -10.65 -1.70
N TRP A 33 3.06 -11.12 -1.42
CA TRP A 33 2.79 -12.49 -0.97
C TRP A 33 1.75 -13.20 -1.85
N PRO A 34 1.77 -14.53 -1.97
CA PRO A 34 0.65 -15.26 -2.57
C PRO A 34 -0.70 -14.84 -1.98
N PRO A 35 -1.74 -14.66 -2.81
CA PRO A 35 -3.05 -14.25 -2.32
C PRO A 35 -3.61 -15.31 -1.36
N LYS A 36 -4.04 -14.86 -0.19
CA LYS A 36 -4.76 -15.63 0.82
C LYS A 36 -6.27 -15.56 0.57
N HIS A 37 -7.01 -16.51 1.13
CA HIS A 37 -8.46 -16.60 1.02
C HIS A 37 -9.10 -16.72 2.42
N ASN A 38 -10.42 -16.49 2.51
CA ASN A 38 -11.18 -16.46 3.78
C ASN A 38 -10.66 -15.37 4.74
N ASP A 39 -10.88 -15.50 6.05
CA ASP A 39 -10.57 -14.43 7.03
C ASP A 39 -9.06 -14.14 7.17
N ASP A 40 -8.19 -15.05 6.73
CA ASP A 40 -6.73 -14.86 6.75
C ASP A 40 -6.24 -13.82 5.70
N ARG A 41 -7.12 -13.37 4.80
CA ARG A 41 -6.76 -12.41 3.74
C ARG A 41 -6.83 -10.95 4.16
N ASP A 42 -7.31 -10.65 5.36
CA ASP A 42 -7.62 -9.27 5.75
C ASP A 42 -6.37 -8.38 5.80
N ASN A 43 -5.18 -8.96 6.00
CA ASN A 43 -3.91 -8.23 5.91
C ASN A 43 -3.48 -7.93 4.46
N GLN A 44 -4.20 -8.43 3.45
CA GLN A 44 -3.95 -8.21 2.02
C GLN A 44 -5.04 -7.38 1.33
N LEU A 45 -6.24 -7.30 1.94
CA LEU A 45 -7.34 -6.51 1.40
C LEU A 45 -7.18 -5.04 1.75
N CYS A 46 -7.40 -4.19 0.76
CA CYS A 46 -7.41 -2.75 0.89
C CYS A 46 -8.74 -2.16 0.43
N HIS A 47 -9.11 -1.00 0.94
CA HIS A 47 -10.12 -0.14 0.33
C HIS A 47 -9.55 1.27 0.10
N LYS A 48 -10.27 2.10 -0.66
CA LYS A 48 -9.84 3.46 -0.98
C LYS A 48 -10.87 4.49 -0.51
N ASP A 49 -10.47 5.41 0.37
CA ASP A 49 -11.31 6.48 0.95
C ASP A 49 -10.64 7.87 0.88
N GLY A 50 -9.71 8.04 -0.06
CA GLY A 50 -8.73 9.13 -0.05
C GLY A 50 -7.33 8.65 0.33
N PHE A 51 -7.25 7.54 1.08
CA PHE A 51 -6.04 6.76 1.37
C PHE A 51 -6.20 5.33 0.86
N ILE A 52 -5.12 4.55 0.74
CA ILE A 52 -5.20 3.09 0.57
C ILE A 52 -5.14 2.50 1.97
N VAL A 53 -6.24 1.94 2.45
CA VAL A 53 -6.41 1.50 3.83
C VAL A 53 -6.42 -0.03 3.88
N ASN A 54 -5.58 -0.63 4.72
CA ASN A 54 -5.58 -2.07 4.95
C ASN A 54 -6.77 -2.48 5.83
N LYS A 55 -7.46 -3.57 5.47
CA LYS A 55 -8.64 -4.06 6.19
C LYS A 55 -8.31 -4.55 7.60
N CYS A 56 -7.22 -5.29 7.80
CA CYS A 56 -6.87 -5.89 9.08
C CYS A 56 -6.48 -4.86 10.15
N SER A 57 -5.71 -3.84 9.76
CA SER A 57 -5.13 -2.86 10.68
C SER A 57 -5.85 -1.51 10.71
N GLY A 58 -6.61 -1.16 9.66
CA GLY A 58 -7.16 0.18 9.47
C GLY A 58 -6.10 1.25 9.17
N LYS A 59 -4.83 0.85 9.03
CA LYS A 59 -3.70 1.74 8.71
C LYS A 59 -3.56 1.91 7.20
N VAL A 60 -2.79 2.92 6.80
CA VAL A 60 -2.67 3.32 5.40
C VAL A 60 -1.31 2.94 4.82
N LEU A 61 -1.27 2.73 3.51
CA LEU A 61 -0.03 2.57 2.74
C LEU A 61 0.79 3.87 2.82
N ASP A 62 2.06 3.78 3.22
CA ASP A 62 2.93 4.90 3.56
C ASP A 62 4.33 4.70 2.96
N VAL A 63 4.88 5.77 2.36
CA VAL A 63 6.31 5.82 2.03
C VAL A 63 7.08 6.15 3.30
N ARG A 64 7.84 5.15 3.78
CA ARG A 64 8.48 5.11 5.09
C ARG A 64 9.36 6.34 5.31
N GLY A 65 9.13 7.02 6.43
CA GLY A 65 9.90 8.19 6.83
C GLY A 65 9.47 9.50 6.17
N GLY A 66 8.71 9.46 5.06
CA GLY A 66 8.14 10.65 4.42
C GLY A 66 8.72 11.08 3.07
N PRO A 67 10.05 10.98 2.81
CA PRO A 67 10.62 11.38 1.52
C PRO A 67 10.04 10.59 0.35
N LEU A 68 9.62 11.31 -0.69
CA LEU A 68 9.18 10.74 -1.97
C LEU A 68 10.37 10.70 -2.93
N VAL A 69 11.17 9.65 -2.80
CA VAL A 69 12.37 9.42 -3.61
C VAL A 69 12.37 7.99 -4.13
N GLU A 70 13.19 7.72 -5.15
CA GLU A 70 13.46 6.37 -5.65
C GLU A 70 13.97 5.47 -4.51
N ASP A 71 13.67 4.17 -4.60
CA ASP A 71 14.06 3.13 -3.62
C ASP A 71 13.57 3.34 -2.18
N ALA A 72 12.68 4.31 -1.94
CA ALA A 72 12.06 4.50 -0.63
C ALA A 72 11.21 3.27 -0.25
N TRP A 73 11.39 2.81 0.99
CA TRP A 73 10.65 1.66 1.50
C TRP A 73 9.17 1.98 1.73
N ILE A 74 8.32 0.98 1.54
CA ILE A 74 6.88 1.09 1.83
C ILE A 74 6.54 0.36 3.12
N CYS A 75 5.75 1.00 3.96
CA CYS A 75 5.21 0.44 5.18
C CYS A 75 3.71 0.75 5.31
N GLN A 76 3.09 0.26 6.38
CA GLN A 76 1.83 0.83 6.85
C GLN A 76 2.09 1.80 8.01
N TYR A 77 1.25 2.84 8.09
CA TYR A 77 1.31 3.80 9.17
C TYR A 77 -0.09 4.31 9.51
N ASP A 78 -0.23 4.90 10.69
CA ASP A 78 -1.41 5.67 11.04
C ASP A 78 -1.64 6.80 10.02
N ARG A 79 -2.91 7.03 9.70
CA ARG A 79 -3.33 8.05 8.76
C ARG A 79 -2.97 9.44 9.30
N LYS A 80 -2.20 10.19 8.52
CA LYS A 80 -1.87 11.60 8.78
C LYS A 80 -3.02 12.51 8.38
N LEU A 81 -2.99 13.74 8.89
CA LEU A 81 -3.84 14.81 8.38
C LEU A 81 -3.58 15.03 6.90
N VAL A 82 -4.62 15.37 6.13
CA VAL A 82 -4.51 15.51 4.67
C VAL A 82 -3.41 16.48 4.24
N SER A 83 -3.19 17.54 5.01
CA SER A 83 -2.12 18.54 4.79
C SER A 83 -0.70 18.00 4.94
N GLU A 84 -0.52 16.90 5.66
CA GLU A 84 0.78 16.28 5.98
C GLU A 84 0.94 14.89 5.35
N ALA A 85 -0.09 14.42 4.67
CA ALA A 85 -0.20 13.05 4.20
C ALA A 85 0.43 12.80 2.82
N GLN A 86 1.29 13.67 2.30
CA GLN A 86 1.82 13.57 0.93
C GLN A 86 2.40 12.18 0.63
N ASN A 87 3.07 11.57 1.61
CA ASN A 87 3.65 10.22 1.55
C ASN A 87 2.63 9.06 1.74
N GLN A 88 1.34 9.37 1.87
CA GLN A 88 0.22 8.42 2.07
C GLN A 88 -0.91 8.59 1.04
N ARG A 89 -0.71 9.47 0.04
CA ARG A 89 -1.71 9.74 -1.00
C ARG A 89 -1.28 9.10 -2.31
N TRP A 90 -2.14 8.22 -2.81
CA TRP A 90 -1.85 7.37 -3.95
C TRP A 90 -2.89 7.54 -5.06
N GLY A 91 -2.39 7.71 -6.29
CA GLY A 91 -3.14 7.66 -7.54
C GLY A 91 -3.00 6.30 -8.22
N TYR A 92 -3.78 6.10 -9.28
CA TYR A 92 -3.66 4.95 -10.17
C TYR A 92 -3.91 5.40 -11.61
N HIS A 93 -2.98 5.10 -12.51
CA HIS A 93 -3.10 5.40 -13.93
C HIS A 93 -2.36 4.33 -14.74
N GLU A 94 -3.03 3.78 -15.77
CA GLU A 94 -2.46 2.82 -16.72
C GLU A 94 -1.69 1.63 -16.11
N GLY A 95 -2.15 1.14 -14.96
CA GLY A 95 -1.53 -0.02 -14.28
C GLY A 95 -0.51 0.35 -13.20
N TYR A 96 -0.16 1.63 -13.06
CA TYR A 96 0.79 2.12 -12.07
C TYR A 96 0.08 2.77 -10.90
N ILE A 97 0.55 2.49 -9.68
CA ILE A 97 0.18 3.22 -8.46
C ILE A 97 1.30 4.21 -8.18
N TYR A 98 0.97 5.48 -7.97
CA TYR A 98 1.97 6.56 -7.82
C TYR A 98 1.61 7.50 -6.66
N PRO A 99 2.57 8.14 -5.99
CA PRO A 99 2.30 9.20 -5.02
C PRO A 99 1.65 10.41 -5.72
N LEU A 100 0.54 10.93 -5.19
CA LEU A 100 -0.14 12.08 -5.80
C LEU A 100 0.74 13.33 -5.85
N ALA A 101 1.69 13.47 -4.92
CA ALA A 101 2.62 14.60 -4.87
C ALA A 101 3.81 14.45 -5.83
N GLU A 102 4.17 13.22 -6.23
CA GLU A 102 5.28 12.94 -7.16
C GLU A 102 4.85 11.90 -8.21
N PRO A 103 4.05 12.30 -9.22
CA PRO A 103 3.43 11.38 -10.17
C PRO A 103 4.41 10.73 -11.17
N HIS A 104 5.69 11.11 -11.13
CA HIS A 104 6.75 10.48 -11.92
C HIS A 104 7.32 9.22 -11.24
N LEU A 105 7.08 9.05 -9.93
CA LEU A 105 7.44 7.86 -9.17
C LEU A 105 6.31 6.83 -9.19
N VAL A 106 6.64 5.55 -9.13
CA VAL A 106 5.66 4.47 -9.08
C VAL A 106 6.01 3.47 -7.99
N LEU A 107 4.98 2.86 -7.40
CA LEU A 107 5.13 1.70 -6.53
C LEU A 107 5.66 0.52 -7.36
N ASP A 108 6.84 0.04 -7.01
CA ASP A 108 7.47 -1.10 -7.66
C ASP A 108 7.73 -2.25 -6.69
N VAL A 109 7.94 -3.44 -7.25
CA VAL A 109 8.35 -4.64 -6.54
C VAL A 109 9.80 -4.92 -6.87
N LEU A 110 10.69 -4.70 -5.91
CA LEU A 110 12.11 -5.04 -6.05
C LEU A 110 12.26 -6.54 -6.30
N ILE A 111 12.85 -6.89 -7.44
CA ILE A 111 13.29 -8.25 -7.75
C ILE A 111 14.76 -8.33 -7.32
N ILE A 112 15.03 -9.02 -6.22
CA ILE A 112 16.38 -9.38 -5.76
C ILE A 112 16.77 -10.77 -6.24
#